data_AF-A0A7J7Z6D5-F1
#
_entry.id   AF-A0A7J7Z6D5-F1
#
_cell.length_a   1.000
_cell.length_b   1.000
_cell.length_c   1.000
_cell.angle_alpha   90.00
_cell.angle_beta   90.00
_cell.angle_gamma   90.00
#
_symmetry.space_group_name_H-M   'P 1'
#
loop_
_entity.id
_entity.type
_entity.pdbx_description
1 polymer ?
#
loop_
_entity_poly.entity_id
_entity_poly.type
_entity_poly.pdbx_seq_one_letter_code
_entity_poly.pdbx_strand_id
1 'polypeptide(L)'
;MLWKTAPLLALVGQVLVLENGLLRRPPMGWLAWERFRCNIDCEEDPENCISERLFMEMADRLAQDGWRDLGYTYLNIDDCWIGGRDAKGHLMPSPKRFPNGIAFLADYLGIYEDLGNFTCMGFPGTTLDKVVQDAQTFAEWKVDMLKLDGCYSTPEERAKGYPMMAAALNATGRPIAFSCSWPAYEGGLPPKVNYSQLAEICNLWRNYDDIQDSWSSVLSILDWFVDHQDILQPVAGPGHWNDPDMLLIGNFGLSFEQARAQMALWTVLAAPLFISTDLRTISAQNMDILQNPLMIKINQDPLGIQGRRILKEKSLIEVFLRPLDNNAYALVFFSRRTDMPYRFHCSLSQLNFTSSILYEAQDVYTGGVISGLRTETIFTVIINPTGVVMWYLYPVRQLGTPQQ
;
A
#
# COMPACT_ATOMS: atom_id res chain seq x y z
N MET A 1 -8.99 -2.41 66.34
CA MET A 1 -8.61 -3.76 65.86
C MET A 1 -9.90 -4.48 65.52
N LEU A 2 -10.19 -4.99 64.31
CA LEU A 2 -9.38 -5.30 63.15
C LEU A 2 -10.18 -5.09 61.84
N TRP A 3 -9.40 -4.67 60.86
CA TRP A 3 -9.43 -4.84 59.40
C TRP A 3 -10.74 -5.16 58.66
N LYS A 4 -11.12 -4.21 57.80
CA LYS A 4 -11.85 -4.49 56.54
C LYS A 4 -10.81 -4.68 55.44
N THR A 5 -10.72 -5.89 54.91
CA THR A 5 -10.00 -6.21 53.67
C THR A 5 -10.87 -5.81 52.48
N ALA A 6 -10.41 -4.87 51.67
CA ALA A 6 -10.97 -4.58 50.35
C ALA A 6 -10.23 -5.42 49.29
N PRO A 7 -10.93 -6.14 48.38
CA PRO A 7 -10.26 -6.81 47.28
C PRO A 7 -9.92 -5.77 46.22
N LEU A 8 -8.63 -5.65 45.91
CA LEU A 8 -8.14 -4.90 44.76
C LEU A 8 -8.45 -5.74 43.51
N LEU A 9 -9.46 -5.36 42.73
CA LEU A 9 -9.64 -5.89 41.37
C LEU A 9 -8.49 -5.32 40.51
N ALA A 10 -7.49 -6.15 40.23
CA ALA A 10 -6.54 -5.87 39.17
C ALA A 10 -7.26 -6.05 37.83
N LEU A 11 -7.61 -4.93 37.19
CA LEU A 11 -7.99 -4.91 35.78
C LEU A 11 -6.73 -5.23 34.97
N VAL A 12 -6.54 -6.49 34.59
CA VAL A 12 -5.56 -6.85 33.57
C VAL A 12 -6.14 -6.36 32.24
N GLY A 13 -5.65 -5.21 31.78
CA GLY A 13 -6.02 -4.67 30.48
C GLY A 13 -5.51 -5.60 29.38
N GLN A 14 -6.37 -6.46 28.85
CA GLN A 14 -6.22 -6.93 27.48
C GLN A 14 -6.62 -5.78 26.56
N VAL A 15 -5.64 -5.00 26.12
CA VAL A 15 -5.82 -4.08 24.99
C VAL A 15 -4.72 -4.37 23.99
N LEU A 16 -4.85 -5.50 23.30
CA LEU A 16 -4.11 -5.82 22.09
C LEU A 16 -5.00 -5.45 20.89
N VAL A 17 -5.29 -4.16 20.75
CA VAL A 17 -5.98 -3.66 19.55
C VAL A 17 -5.14 -2.50 19.03
N LEU A 18 -4.56 -2.66 17.84
CA LEU A 18 -3.86 -1.64 17.07
C LEU A 18 -4.87 -0.66 16.44
N GLU A 19 -5.72 -0.08 17.29
CA GLU A 19 -6.47 1.13 16.96
C GLU A 19 -5.57 2.33 17.26
N ASN A 20 -4.48 2.45 16.51
CA ASN A 20 -3.41 3.44 16.74
C ASN A 20 -3.69 4.82 16.11
N GLY A 21 -4.85 4.99 15.48
CA GLY A 21 -5.26 6.25 14.84
C GLY A 21 -4.66 6.51 13.47
N LEU A 22 -3.73 5.68 12.99
CA LEU A 22 -3.00 5.87 11.73
C LEU A 22 -3.70 5.20 10.54
N LEU A 23 -3.26 5.58 9.34
CA LEU A 23 -3.63 4.97 8.06
C LEU A 23 -5.14 4.75 7.87
N ARG A 24 -5.96 5.74 8.26
CA ARG A 24 -7.41 5.76 7.97
C ARG A 24 -7.75 5.80 6.48
N ARG A 25 -6.74 6.05 5.67
CA ARG A 25 -6.71 5.90 4.21
C ARG A 25 -5.45 5.09 3.86
N PRO A 26 -5.41 4.42 2.70
CA PRO A 26 -4.21 3.69 2.29
C PRO A 26 -2.98 4.62 2.32
N PRO A 27 -1.82 4.16 2.81
CA PRO A 27 -0.64 5.01 2.87
C PRO A 27 -0.16 5.37 1.47
N MET A 28 0.35 6.59 1.33
CA MET A 28 0.98 7.07 0.10
C MET A 28 2.39 7.55 0.42
N GLY A 29 3.36 7.14 -0.38
CA GLY A 29 4.75 7.52 -0.15
C GLY A 29 5.69 6.92 -1.16
N TRP A 30 6.95 6.80 -0.76
CA TRP A 30 8.03 6.23 -1.54
C TRP A 30 8.77 5.16 -0.75
N LEU A 31 9.16 4.07 -1.39
CA LEU A 31 9.88 2.95 -0.78
C LEU A 31 11.04 2.51 -1.68
N ALA A 32 12.23 2.31 -1.10
CA ALA A 32 13.47 2.14 -1.88
C ALA A 32 13.58 0.82 -2.67
N TRP A 33 12.89 -0.24 -2.23
CA TRP A 33 13.22 -1.63 -2.59
C TRP A 33 13.19 -1.93 -4.09
N GLU A 34 12.07 -1.72 -4.79
CA GLU A 34 11.92 -2.19 -6.16
C GLU A 34 12.98 -1.60 -7.10
N ARG A 35 13.21 -0.28 -7.01
CA ARG A 35 14.13 0.42 -7.89
C ARG A 35 15.60 0.36 -7.48
N PHE A 36 15.89 0.43 -6.17
CA PHE A 36 17.26 0.58 -5.65
C PHE A 36 17.81 -0.68 -4.97
N ARG A 37 16.93 -1.61 -4.60
CA ARG A 37 17.25 -2.96 -4.09
C ARG A 37 18.30 -2.88 -2.96
N CYS A 38 19.22 -3.84 -2.94
CA CYS A 38 20.32 -3.91 -1.98
C CYS A 38 21.63 -3.34 -2.55
N ASN A 39 21.58 -2.24 -3.32
CA ASN A 39 22.81 -1.62 -3.81
C ASN A 39 23.55 -0.92 -2.66
N ILE A 40 24.68 -1.46 -2.23
CA ILE A 40 25.49 -0.88 -1.13
C ILE A 40 26.84 -0.34 -1.62
N ASP A 41 27.11 -0.39 -2.93
CA ASP A 41 28.37 0.06 -3.52
C ASP A 41 28.33 1.57 -3.80
N CYS A 42 28.57 2.35 -2.75
CA CYS A 42 28.64 3.81 -2.89
C CYS A 42 29.98 4.31 -3.44
N GLU A 43 30.96 3.44 -3.68
CA GLU A 43 32.23 3.85 -4.28
C GLU A 43 32.11 3.89 -5.81
N GLU A 44 31.49 2.86 -6.40
CA GLU A 44 31.26 2.78 -7.85
C GLU A 44 29.92 3.41 -8.27
N ASP A 45 28.88 3.34 -7.43
CA ASP A 45 27.55 3.87 -7.73
C ASP A 45 26.98 4.76 -6.61
N PRO A 46 27.65 5.90 -6.32
CA PRO A 46 27.32 6.77 -5.19
C PRO A 46 25.91 7.36 -5.28
N GLU A 47 25.35 7.49 -6.49
CA GLU A 47 24.04 8.12 -6.74
C GLU A 47 22.87 7.19 -6.48
N ASN A 48 23.06 5.87 -6.54
CA ASN A 48 21.96 4.92 -6.42
C ASN A 48 22.14 3.92 -5.28
N CYS A 49 23.29 3.93 -4.59
CA CYS A 49 23.46 3.11 -3.40
C CYS A 49 22.52 3.54 -2.27
N ILE A 50 22.06 2.57 -1.47
CA ILE A 50 21.25 2.76 -0.27
C ILE A 50 22.07 3.54 0.76
N SER A 51 21.84 4.85 0.82
CA SER A 51 22.60 5.79 1.64
C SER A 51 21.72 6.94 2.09
N GLU A 52 22.14 7.62 3.15
CA GLU A 52 21.49 8.84 3.66
C GLU A 52 21.24 9.87 2.54
N ARG A 53 22.22 10.03 1.64
CA ARG A 53 22.10 10.94 0.49
C ARG A 53 20.91 10.58 -0.41
N LEU A 54 20.74 9.31 -0.74
CA LEU A 54 19.61 8.86 -1.57
C LEU A 54 18.28 9.27 -0.94
N PHE A 55 18.10 9.01 0.36
CA PHE A 55 16.86 9.36 1.06
C PHE A 55 16.66 10.88 1.17
N MET A 56 17.71 11.65 1.41
CA MET A 56 17.64 13.12 1.42
C MET A 56 17.23 13.68 0.05
N GLU A 57 17.82 13.18 -1.04
CA GLU A 57 17.46 13.61 -2.39
C GLU A 57 16.00 13.27 -2.73
N MET A 58 15.53 12.06 -2.35
CA MET A 58 14.12 11.68 -2.53
C MET A 58 13.18 12.52 -1.65
N ALA A 59 13.57 12.85 -0.42
CA ALA A 59 12.82 13.76 0.44
C ALA A 59 12.69 15.16 -0.20
N ASP A 60 13.78 15.67 -0.76
CA ASP A 60 13.78 16.94 -1.49
C ASP A 60 12.85 16.90 -2.70
N ARG A 61 12.86 15.81 -3.49
CA ARG A 61 11.92 15.64 -4.61
C ARG A 61 10.48 15.60 -4.11
N LEU A 62 10.19 14.81 -3.08
CA LEU A 62 8.86 14.69 -2.49
C LEU A 62 8.31 16.07 -2.04
N ALA A 63 9.17 16.91 -1.47
CA ALA A 63 8.80 18.23 -0.99
C ALA A 63 8.69 19.30 -2.09
N GLN A 64 9.49 19.22 -3.16
CA GLN A 64 9.61 20.26 -4.19
C GLN A 64 8.73 20.00 -5.41
N ASP A 65 8.51 18.73 -5.77
CA ASP A 65 7.91 18.35 -7.06
C ASP A 65 6.42 17.99 -6.95
N GLY A 66 5.74 18.45 -5.89
CA GLY A 66 4.28 18.33 -5.70
C GLY A 66 3.79 17.02 -5.07
N TRP A 67 4.66 16.02 -4.87
CA TRP A 67 4.28 14.70 -4.32
C TRP A 67 3.67 14.81 -2.92
N ARG A 68 4.34 15.49 -1.99
CA ARG A 68 3.86 15.66 -0.62
C ARG A 68 2.54 16.42 -0.58
N ASP A 69 2.38 17.44 -1.40
CA ASP A 69 1.18 18.27 -1.45
C ASP A 69 -0.04 17.48 -1.97
N LEU A 70 0.21 16.42 -2.73
CA LEU A 70 -0.80 15.45 -3.20
C LEU A 70 -1.00 14.26 -2.25
N GLY A 71 -0.22 14.16 -1.16
CA GLY A 71 -0.41 13.17 -0.10
C GLY A 71 0.69 12.09 0.01
N TYR A 72 1.66 12.05 -0.89
CA TYR A 72 2.82 11.14 -0.78
C TYR A 72 3.76 11.61 0.34
N THR A 73 3.56 11.09 1.55
CA THR A 73 4.13 11.63 2.79
C THR A 73 5.14 10.71 3.45
N TYR A 74 5.07 9.40 3.21
CA TYR A 74 6.03 8.44 3.75
C TYR A 74 7.28 8.34 2.86
N LEU A 75 8.46 8.39 3.48
CA LEU A 75 9.74 8.05 2.85
C LEU A 75 10.32 6.83 3.58
N ASN A 76 10.27 5.67 2.95
CA ASN A 76 10.54 4.39 3.61
C ASN A 76 11.88 3.80 3.18
N ILE A 77 12.77 3.60 4.16
CA ILE A 77 13.96 2.77 4.05
C ILE A 77 13.50 1.30 4.00
N ASP A 78 14.07 0.52 3.06
CA ASP A 78 13.89 -0.94 3.00
C ASP A 78 15.16 -1.67 3.48
N ASP A 79 15.38 -2.93 3.11
CA ASP A 79 16.53 -3.72 3.55
C ASP A 79 17.89 -3.03 3.24
N CYS A 80 18.97 -3.56 3.82
CA CYS A 80 20.35 -3.19 3.57
C CYS A 80 20.81 -1.84 4.16
N TRP A 81 20.07 -1.24 5.08
CA TRP A 81 20.50 -0.01 5.79
C TRP A 81 21.43 -0.29 6.98
N ILE A 82 21.33 -1.48 7.57
CA ILE A 82 21.97 -1.85 8.85
C ILE A 82 23.49 -2.01 8.67
N GLY A 83 24.26 -1.50 9.64
CA GLY A 83 25.70 -1.71 9.75
C GLY A 83 26.06 -2.81 10.75
N GLY A 84 25.24 -3.01 11.78
CA GLY A 84 25.44 -3.99 12.83
C GLY A 84 24.58 -3.70 14.06
N ARG A 85 24.91 -4.37 15.16
CA ARG A 85 24.41 -4.03 16.51
C ARG A 85 25.57 -3.53 17.37
N ASP A 86 25.32 -2.55 18.22
CA ASP A 86 26.31 -2.04 19.17
C ASP A 86 26.59 -3.05 20.30
N ALA A 87 27.50 -2.73 21.22
CA ALA A 87 27.83 -3.61 22.35
C ALA A 87 26.66 -3.84 23.34
N LYS A 88 25.61 -3.02 23.27
CA LYS A 88 24.37 -3.15 24.04
C LYS A 88 23.26 -3.87 23.23
N GLY A 89 23.52 -4.20 21.98
CA GLY A 89 22.59 -4.87 21.07
C GLY A 89 21.66 -3.93 20.28
N HIS A 90 21.81 -2.61 20.38
CA HIS A 90 20.99 -1.68 19.58
C HIS A 90 21.42 -1.71 18.12
N LEU A 91 20.45 -1.66 17.21
CA LEU A 91 20.72 -1.51 15.78
C LEU A 91 21.52 -0.23 15.51
N MET A 92 22.48 -0.34 14.60
CA MET A 92 23.23 0.81 14.06
C MET A 92 23.12 0.78 12.54
N PRO A 93 22.84 1.93 11.89
CA PRO A 93 22.93 2.00 10.44
C PRO A 93 24.39 1.86 9.98
N SER A 94 24.61 1.58 8.71
CA SER A 94 25.97 1.53 8.16
C SER A 94 26.66 2.89 8.31
N PRO A 95 27.75 3.02 9.09
CA PRO A 95 28.35 4.32 9.39
C PRO A 95 28.98 5.00 8.17
N LYS A 96 29.31 4.23 7.12
CA LYS A 96 29.80 4.77 5.85
C LYS A 96 28.69 5.39 5.01
N ARG A 97 27.50 4.78 5.02
CA ARG A 97 26.36 5.16 4.15
C ARG A 97 25.36 6.09 4.84
N PHE A 98 25.32 6.06 6.17
CA PHE A 98 24.47 6.89 7.02
C PHE A 98 25.32 7.54 8.13
N PRO A 99 26.24 8.45 7.76
CA PRO A 99 27.21 9.01 8.70
C PRO A 99 26.57 9.87 9.81
N ASN A 100 25.40 10.47 9.57
CA ASN A 100 24.68 11.25 10.59
C ASN A 100 23.66 10.42 11.38
N GLY A 101 23.50 9.13 11.04
CA GLY A 101 22.60 8.19 11.71
C GLY A 101 21.12 8.38 11.33
N ILE A 102 20.26 7.43 11.72
CA ILE A 102 18.84 7.43 11.33
C ILE A 102 18.06 8.58 11.96
N ALA A 103 18.34 8.91 13.23
CA ALA A 103 17.64 10.00 13.92
C ALA A 103 17.82 11.37 13.24
N PHE A 104 18.86 11.56 12.43
CA PHE A 104 19.07 12.78 11.63
C PHE A 104 18.09 12.87 10.44
N LEU A 105 17.64 11.73 9.90
CA LEU A 105 16.72 11.64 8.76
C LEU A 105 15.23 11.66 9.15
N ALA A 106 14.93 11.67 10.44
CA ALA A 106 13.70 11.06 10.96
C ALA A 106 12.41 11.86 10.84
N ASP A 107 12.40 13.10 10.35
CA ASP A 107 11.20 13.94 10.49
C ASP A 107 9.95 13.43 9.73
N TYR A 108 10.05 12.45 8.80
CA TYR A 108 8.92 11.68 8.21
C TYR A 108 9.36 10.29 7.68
N LEU A 109 10.23 9.59 8.42
CA LEU A 109 10.95 8.41 7.91
C LEU A 109 10.29 7.09 8.33
N GLY A 110 10.01 6.23 7.37
CA GLY A 110 9.75 4.81 7.62
C GLY A 110 11.03 3.98 7.56
N ILE A 111 11.06 2.87 8.30
CA ILE A 111 12.20 1.96 8.36
C ILE A 111 11.76 0.51 8.12
N TYR A 112 12.74 -0.33 7.80
CA TYR A 112 12.58 -1.76 7.59
C TYR A 112 13.30 -2.55 8.67
N GLU A 113 12.70 -3.68 9.00
CA GLU A 113 13.33 -4.73 9.78
C GLU A 113 12.75 -6.10 9.41
N ASP A 114 13.35 -7.19 9.90
CA ASP A 114 12.89 -8.57 9.66
C ASP A 114 12.64 -9.31 10.96
N LEU A 115 11.49 -9.96 11.09
CA LEU A 115 11.22 -10.88 12.17
C LEU A 115 11.87 -12.25 11.88
N GLY A 116 13.14 -12.36 12.26
CA GLY A 116 13.96 -13.55 12.00
C GLY A 116 15.41 -13.36 12.46
N ASN A 117 16.24 -14.36 12.15
CA ASN A 117 17.67 -14.30 12.50
C ASN A 117 18.44 -13.25 11.68
N PHE A 118 18.01 -13.03 10.44
CA PHE A 118 18.59 -12.08 9.50
C PHE A 118 17.48 -11.45 8.66
N THR A 119 17.74 -10.27 8.11
CA THR A 119 16.94 -9.75 6.99
C THR A 119 17.07 -10.65 5.78
N CYS A 120 16.17 -10.50 4.80
CA CYS A 120 16.23 -11.28 3.57
C CYS A 120 17.58 -11.18 2.84
N MET A 121 18.27 -10.04 2.93
CA MET A 121 19.62 -9.85 2.36
C MET A 121 20.77 -10.16 3.33
N GLY A 122 20.49 -10.74 4.50
CA GLY A 122 21.50 -11.26 5.43
C GLY A 122 22.01 -10.23 6.45
N PHE A 123 21.34 -9.10 6.63
CA PHE A 123 21.67 -8.13 7.68
C PHE A 123 21.14 -8.60 9.05
N PRO A 124 21.61 -8.04 10.19
CA PRO A 124 21.11 -8.45 11.51
C PRO A 124 19.59 -8.34 11.61
N GLY A 125 18.91 -9.46 11.87
CA GLY A 125 17.45 -9.50 12.01
C GLY A 125 17.00 -9.19 13.44
N THR A 126 15.69 -9.07 13.61
CA THR A 126 15.01 -8.90 14.89
C THR A 126 14.43 -10.22 15.35
N THR A 127 15.24 -10.95 16.11
CA THR A 127 14.82 -12.15 16.82
C THR A 127 13.85 -11.80 17.96
N LEU A 128 13.15 -12.80 18.49
CA LEU A 128 12.14 -12.59 19.54
C LEU A 128 12.69 -11.86 20.78
N ASP A 129 13.96 -12.06 21.15
CA ASP A 129 14.61 -11.36 22.27
C ASP A 129 14.97 -9.89 21.97
N LYS A 130 14.93 -9.47 20.70
CA LYS A 130 15.24 -8.12 20.25
C LYS A 130 14.03 -7.25 19.93
N VAL A 131 12.85 -7.85 19.70
CA VAL A 131 11.60 -7.14 19.36
C VAL A 131 11.35 -5.89 20.21
N VAL A 132 11.46 -6.00 21.54
CA VAL A 132 11.22 -4.86 22.44
C VAL A 132 12.32 -3.79 22.34
N GLN A 133 13.57 -4.21 22.25
CA GLN A 133 14.72 -3.30 22.14
C GLN A 133 14.68 -2.51 20.83
N ASP A 134 14.34 -3.18 19.72
CA ASP A 134 14.32 -2.56 18.40
C ASP A 134 13.10 -1.64 18.24
N ALA A 135 11.92 -2.04 18.76
CA ALA A 135 10.76 -1.15 18.83
C ALA A 135 11.07 0.16 19.59
N GLN A 136 11.76 0.06 20.73
CA GLN A 136 12.21 1.24 21.49
C GLN A 136 13.21 2.07 20.69
N THR A 137 14.18 1.44 20.02
CA THR A 137 15.17 2.12 19.17
C THR A 137 14.48 2.93 18.06
N PHE A 138 13.50 2.35 17.37
CA PHE A 138 12.77 3.05 16.31
C PHE A 138 11.95 4.24 16.85
N ALA A 139 11.31 4.08 18.01
CA ALA A 139 10.57 5.17 18.64
C ALA A 139 11.49 6.30 19.12
N GLU A 140 12.66 5.97 19.68
CA GLU A 140 13.69 6.93 20.08
C GLU A 140 14.25 7.71 18.89
N TRP A 141 14.42 7.04 17.75
CA TRP A 141 14.79 7.66 16.48
C TRP A 141 13.66 8.43 15.82
N LYS A 142 12.44 8.41 16.38
CA LYS A 142 11.25 9.06 15.81
C LYS A 142 10.83 8.53 14.44
N VAL A 143 10.97 7.23 14.19
CA VAL A 143 10.45 6.57 12.99
C VAL A 143 8.91 6.63 12.97
N ASP A 144 8.30 6.79 11.80
CA ASP A 144 6.84 6.90 11.62
C ASP A 144 6.17 5.66 11.04
N MET A 145 6.94 4.77 10.44
CA MET A 145 6.46 3.52 9.87
C MET A 145 7.51 2.41 10.01
N LEU A 146 7.08 1.20 10.33
CA LEU A 146 7.92 0.01 10.31
C LEU A 146 7.33 -1.01 9.32
N LYS A 147 8.12 -1.43 8.34
CA LYS A 147 7.90 -2.69 7.62
C LYS A 147 8.66 -3.79 8.35
N LEU A 148 7.95 -4.84 8.78
CA LEU A 148 8.54 -6.02 9.41
C LEU A 148 8.38 -7.24 8.51
N ASP A 149 9.49 -7.66 7.94
CA ASP A 149 9.61 -8.82 7.07
C ASP A 149 9.64 -10.14 7.86
N GLY A 150 9.80 -11.27 7.16
CA GLY A 150 9.71 -12.59 7.79
C GLY A 150 10.68 -13.64 7.25
N CYS A 151 11.81 -13.24 6.65
CA CYS A 151 12.84 -14.18 6.26
C CYS A 151 13.50 -14.83 7.49
N TYR A 152 14.19 -15.95 7.29
CA TYR A 152 14.99 -16.62 8.33
C TYR A 152 14.27 -16.88 9.68
N SER A 153 12.95 -17.10 9.64
CA SER A 153 12.11 -17.43 10.79
C SER A 153 11.22 -18.65 10.56
N THR A 154 10.79 -19.29 11.65
CA THR A 154 9.78 -20.35 11.61
C THR A 154 8.35 -19.80 11.69
N PRO A 155 7.33 -20.56 11.29
CA PRO A 155 5.94 -20.18 11.48
C PRO A 155 5.60 -19.86 12.95
N GLU A 156 6.17 -20.59 13.91
CA GLU A 156 5.96 -20.36 15.34
C GLU A 156 6.59 -19.06 15.83
N GLU A 157 7.75 -18.67 15.28
CA GLU A 157 8.40 -17.40 15.57
C GLU A 157 7.56 -16.25 15.04
N ARG A 158 7.07 -16.33 13.79
CA ARG A 158 6.17 -15.32 13.21
C ARG A 158 4.88 -15.16 14.00
N ALA A 159 4.25 -16.28 14.37
CA ALA A 159 3.02 -16.29 15.16
C ALA A 159 3.16 -15.63 16.54
N LYS A 160 4.37 -15.57 17.10
CA LYS A 160 4.67 -14.86 18.35
C LYS A 160 5.15 -13.43 18.11
N GLY A 161 6.06 -13.25 17.16
CA GLY A 161 6.83 -12.03 17.00
C GLY A 161 6.05 -10.89 16.37
N TYR A 162 5.15 -11.13 15.42
CA TYR A 162 4.31 -10.06 14.87
C TYR A 162 3.39 -9.43 15.93
N PRO A 163 2.61 -10.21 16.72
CA PRO A 163 1.87 -9.65 17.86
C PRO A 163 2.77 -8.98 18.90
N MET A 164 3.96 -9.56 19.17
CA MET A 164 4.91 -8.99 20.12
C MET A 164 5.46 -7.65 19.66
N MET A 165 5.75 -7.48 18.36
CA MET A 165 6.19 -6.21 17.79
C MET A 165 5.07 -5.16 17.84
N ALA A 166 3.84 -5.52 17.45
CA ALA A 166 2.70 -4.61 17.56
C ALA A 166 2.51 -4.10 19.01
N ALA A 167 2.60 -5.01 19.99
CA ALA A 167 2.53 -4.65 21.41
C ALA A 167 3.72 -3.78 21.85
N ALA A 168 4.93 -4.09 21.39
CA ALA A 168 6.15 -3.35 21.72
C ALA A 168 6.12 -1.91 21.15
N LEU A 169 5.72 -1.75 19.89
CA LEU A 169 5.52 -0.43 19.24
C LEU A 169 4.49 0.39 20.03
N ASN A 170 3.33 -0.20 20.35
CA ASN A 170 2.30 0.48 21.14
C ASN A 170 2.83 0.92 22.52
N ALA A 171 3.63 0.07 23.19
CA ALA A 171 4.20 0.36 24.50
C ALA A 171 5.23 1.52 24.49
N THR A 172 5.78 1.89 23.33
CA THR A 172 6.65 3.08 23.21
C THR A 172 5.90 4.39 23.38
N GLY A 173 4.57 4.40 23.15
CA GLY A 173 3.74 5.60 23.15
C GLY A 173 3.87 6.47 21.89
N ARG A 174 4.76 6.13 20.94
CA ARG A 174 4.83 6.78 19.62
C ARG A 174 3.89 6.05 18.64
N PRO A 175 2.99 6.76 17.94
CA PRO A 175 2.26 6.17 16.83
C PRO A 175 3.24 5.81 15.69
N ILE A 176 3.41 4.53 15.41
CA ILE A 176 4.21 4.00 14.29
C ILE A 176 3.29 3.13 13.44
N ALA A 177 3.18 3.46 12.15
CA ALA A 177 2.40 2.65 11.21
C ALA A 177 3.10 1.30 11.02
N PHE A 178 2.36 0.19 11.12
CA PHE A 178 2.97 -1.14 11.11
C PHE A 178 2.56 -1.94 9.87
N SER A 179 3.53 -2.19 8.99
CA SER A 179 3.39 -3.00 7.77
C SER A 179 3.95 -4.39 8.00
N CYS A 180 3.11 -5.41 7.84
CA CYS A 180 3.44 -6.78 8.20
C CYS A 180 3.56 -7.68 6.97
N SER A 181 4.73 -8.28 6.74
CA SER A 181 4.87 -9.29 5.67
C SER A 181 4.31 -10.67 6.03
N TRP A 182 3.83 -10.86 7.27
CA TRP A 182 3.44 -12.16 7.82
C TRP A 182 2.61 -13.04 6.86
N PRO A 183 1.48 -12.57 6.27
CA PRO A 183 0.66 -13.45 5.46
C PRO A 183 1.37 -13.98 4.20
N ALA A 184 2.28 -13.21 3.57
CA ALA A 184 3.04 -13.69 2.42
C ALA A 184 3.87 -14.95 2.75
N TYR A 185 4.46 -15.00 3.95
CA TYR A 185 5.24 -16.16 4.42
C TYR A 185 4.39 -17.36 4.86
N GLU A 186 3.06 -17.21 4.91
CA GLU A 186 2.11 -18.28 5.24
C GLU A 186 1.21 -18.68 4.04
N GLY A 187 1.48 -18.12 2.85
CA GLY A 187 0.74 -18.38 1.61
C GLY A 187 -0.52 -17.52 1.43
N GLY A 188 -0.71 -16.49 2.25
CA GLY A 188 -1.72 -15.45 2.05
C GLY A 188 -3.17 -15.83 2.33
N LEU A 189 -3.46 -17.06 2.76
CA LEU A 189 -4.84 -17.57 2.84
C LEU A 189 -5.16 -18.30 4.16
N PRO A 190 -6.43 -18.26 4.60
CA PRO A 190 -6.93 -19.15 5.63
C PRO A 190 -6.76 -20.65 5.24
N PRO A 191 -6.59 -21.56 6.22
CA PRO A 191 -6.63 -21.32 7.67
C PRO A 191 -5.29 -20.88 8.26
N LYS A 192 -4.20 -20.83 7.48
CA LYS A 192 -2.87 -20.43 8.00
C LYS A 192 -2.80 -18.95 8.34
N VAL A 193 -3.46 -18.12 7.54
CA VAL A 193 -3.58 -16.68 7.78
C VAL A 193 -4.91 -16.37 8.46
N ASN A 194 -4.84 -15.66 9.59
CA ASN A 194 -6.00 -15.12 10.28
C ASN A 194 -6.07 -13.60 10.07
N TYR A 195 -6.86 -13.16 9.09
CA TYR A 195 -7.00 -11.74 8.77
C TYR A 195 -7.68 -10.91 9.87
N SER A 196 -8.54 -11.51 10.71
CA SER A 196 -9.09 -10.80 11.87
C SER A 196 -7.97 -10.40 12.83
N GLN A 197 -7.02 -11.30 13.08
CA GLN A 197 -5.86 -11.00 13.92
C GLN A 197 -4.95 -9.96 13.26
N LEU A 198 -4.68 -10.08 11.96
CA LEU A 198 -3.86 -9.09 11.24
C LEU A 198 -4.48 -7.68 11.32
N ALA A 199 -5.80 -7.55 11.14
CA ALA A 199 -6.51 -6.28 11.30
C ALA A 199 -6.38 -5.68 12.70
N GLU A 200 -6.22 -6.51 13.74
CA GLU A 200 -6.02 -6.07 15.11
C GLU A 200 -4.57 -5.67 15.43
N ILE A 201 -3.57 -6.11 14.64
CA ILE A 201 -2.16 -5.92 15.00
C ILE A 201 -1.32 -5.23 13.94
N CYS A 202 -1.84 -4.98 12.73
CA CYS A 202 -1.10 -4.41 11.60
C CYS A 202 -1.94 -3.34 10.91
N ASN A 203 -1.31 -2.27 10.42
CA ASN A 203 -2.00 -1.25 9.62
C ASN A 203 -2.09 -1.62 8.13
N LEU A 204 -1.17 -2.44 7.65
CA LEU A 204 -1.23 -3.07 6.33
C LEU A 204 -0.44 -4.37 6.35
N TRP A 205 -0.70 -5.23 5.37
CA TRP A 205 0.03 -6.49 5.24
C TRP A 205 0.26 -6.89 3.79
N ARG A 206 1.49 -7.33 3.50
CA ARG A 206 1.85 -7.92 2.20
C ARG A 206 1.27 -9.32 2.11
N ASN A 207 0.26 -9.51 1.25
CA ASN A 207 -0.46 -10.78 1.15
C ASN A 207 0.28 -11.85 0.34
N TYR A 208 1.07 -11.41 -0.64
CA TYR A 208 1.52 -12.25 -1.75
C TYR A 208 2.95 -11.89 -2.19
N ASP A 209 3.42 -12.56 -3.24
CA ASP A 209 4.77 -12.48 -3.80
C ASP A 209 5.25 -11.03 -4.06
N ASP A 210 6.57 -10.82 -3.99
CA ASP A 210 7.21 -9.55 -4.32
C ASP A 210 6.99 -9.15 -5.78
N ILE A 211 6.60 -7.90 -5.99
CA ILE A 211 6.51 -7.32 -7.30
C ILE A 211 7.90 -7.14 -7.92
N GLN A 212 7.98 -7.45 -9.22
CA GLN A 212 9.16 -7.25 -10.04
C GLN A 212 8.80 -6.35 -11.21
N ASP A 213 9.76 -5.56 -11.71
CA ASP A 213 9.59 -4.65 -12.84
C ASP A 213 9.23 -5.35 -14.18
N SER A 214 8.00 -5.87 -14.25
CA SER A 214 7.47 -6.60 -15.40
C SER A 214 5.94 -6.63 -15.35
N TRP A 215 5.32 -6.55 -16.51
CA TRP A 215 3.87 -6.70 -16.62
C TRP A 215 3.36 -8.07 -16.17
N SER A 216 4.16 -9.13 -16.34
CA SER A 216 3.84 -10.47 -15.84
C SER A 216 3.67 -10.51 -14.32
N SER A 217 4.50 -9.79 -13.58
CA SER A 217 4.40 -9.71 -12.12
C SER A 217 3.16 -8.93 -11.67
N VAL A 218 2.85 -7.82 -12.35
CA VAL A 218 1.59 -7.08 -12.13
C VAL A 218 0.38 -7.97 -12.34
N LEU A 219 0.36 -8.73 -13.44
CA LEU A 219 -0.75 -9.66 -13.73
C LEU A 219 -0.83 -10.80 -12.73
N SER A 220 0.29 -11.40 -12.29
CA SER A 220 0.26 -12.50 -11.33
C SER A 220 -0.30 -12.05 -9.99
N ILE A 221 0.08 -10.86 -9.52
CA ILE A 221 -0.46 -10.26 -8.29
C ILE A 221 -1.95 -9.98 -8.47
N LEU A 222 -2.34 -9.32 -9.57
CA LEU A 222 -3.75 -9.02 -9.83
C LEU A 222 -4.61 -10.28 -9.89
N ASP A 223 -4.14 -11.32 -10.59
CA ASP A 223 -4.84 -12.60 -10.71
C ASP A 223 -5.01 -13.26 -9.34
N TRP A 224 -3.96 -13.29 -8.52
CA TRP A 224 -4.03 -13.86 -7.19
C TRP A 224 -5.02 -13.10 -6.28
N PHE A 225 -4.97 -11.77 -6.28
CA PHE A 225 -5.91 -10.95 -5.49
C PHE A 225 -7.37 -11.15 -5.94
N VAL A 226 -7.58 -11.27 -7.25
CA VAL A 226 -8.92 -11.46 -7.81
C VAL A 226 -9.46 -12.86 -7.58
N ASP A 227 -8.62 -13.89 -7.66
CA ASP A 227 -9.03 -15.28 -7.41
C ASP A 227 -9.40 -15.51 -5.93
N HIS A 228 -8.88 -14.67 -5.02
CA HIS A 228 -9.15 -14.74 -3.58
C HIS A 228 -9.95 -13.54 -3.05
N GLN A 229 -10.56 -12.73 -3.91
CA GLN A 229 -11.21 -11.48 -3.52
C GLN A 229 -12.37 -11.66 -2.52
N ASP A 230 -13.03 -12.82 -2.50
CA ASP A 230 -14.08 -13.13 -1.50
C ASP A 230 -13.56 -13.18 -0.07
N ILE A 231 -12.26 -13.49 0.09
CA ILE A 231 -11.56 -13.52 1.37
C ILE A 231 -10.92 -12.17 1.67
N LEU A 232 -10.27 -11.57 0.66
CA LEU A 232 -9.41 -10.40 0.86
C LEU A 232 -10.19 -9.08 0.91
N GLN A 233 -11.22 -8.92 0.08
CA GLN A 233 -11.92 -7.65 0.00
C GLN A 233 -12.62 -7.23 1.31
N PRO A 234 -13.29 -8.13 2.06
CA PRO A 234 -13.97 -7.75 3.30
C PRO A 234 -13.03 -7.37 4.45
N VAL A 235 -11.74 -7.71 4.39
CA VAL A 235 -10.80 -7.49 5.50
C VAL A 235 -10.03 -6.17 5.39
N ALA A 236 -10.11 -5.48 4.25
CA ALA A 236 -9.53 -4.15 4.08
C ALA A 236 -10.48 -3.05 4.56
N GLY A 237 -9.94 -2.04 5.23
CA GLY A 237 -10.70 -0.88 5.68
C GLY A 237 -9.83 0.16 6.40
N PRO A 238 -10.43 1.28 6.87
CA PRO A 238 -9.72 2.36 7.55
C PRO A 238 -8.85 1.89 8.72
N GLY A 239 -7.54 1.91 8.52
CA GLY A 239 -6.54 1.52 9.52
C GLY A 239 -5.92 0.14 9.31
N HIS A 240 -6.40 -0.66 8.34
CA HIS A 240 -5.94 -2.02 8.06
C HIS A 240 -6.12 -2.42 6.58
N TRP A 241 -5.04 -2.46 5.80
CA TRP A 241 -5.10 -2.61 4.34
C TRP A 241 -4.41 -3.87 3.82
N ASN A 242 -4.97 -4.46 2.75
CA ASN A 242 -4.20 -5.41 1.94
C ASN A 242 -3.15 -4.65 1.12
N ASP A 243 -1.95 -5.22 1.01
CA ASP A 243 -0.83 -4.64 0.27
C ASP A 243 -0.42 -5.55 -0.90
N PRO A 244 -0.78 -5.20 -2.15
CA PRO A 244 -0.34 -5.86 -3.37
C PRO A 244 1.06 -5.42 -3.84
N ASP A 245 1.85 -4.82 -2.95
CA ASP A 245 3.22 -4.33 -3.18
C ASP A 245 3.31 -3.03 -4.00
N MET A 246 4.53 -2.54 -4.18
CA MET A 246 4.87 -1.22 -4.72
C MET A 246 4.37 -0.92 -6.15
N LEU A 247 4.29 0.37 -6.48
CA LEU A 247 4.07 0.87 -7.83
C LEU A 247 5.38 0.86 -8.64
N LEU A 248 5.33 0.34 -9.87
CA LEU A 248 6.45 0.24 -10.82
C LEU A 248 6.53 1.44 -11.79
N ILE A 249 5.56 2.35 -11.71
CA ILE A 249 5.42 3.48 -12.62
C ILE A 249 6.64 4.40 -12.49
N GLY A 250 7.34 4.64 -13.60
CA GLY A 250 8.60 5.37 -13.60
C GLY A 250 9.82 4.50 -13.89
N ASN A 251 9.70 3.17 -13.78
CA ASN A 251 10.79 2.22 -14.01
C ASN A 251 10.84 1.76 -15.48
N PHE A 252 11.25 0.52 -15.73
CA PHE A 252 11.70 0.07 -17.05
C PHE A 252 10.79 -0.96 -17.69
N GLY A 253 10.05 -1.75 -16.90
CA GLY A 253 9.34 -2.94 -17.34
C GLY A 253 7.88 -2.73 -17.74
N LEU A 254 7.30 -1.56 -17.44
CA LEU A 254 5.92 -1.23 -17.82
C LEU A 254 5.87 -0.26 -19.00
N SER A 255 5.07 -0.60 -20.01
CA SER A 255 4.67 0.38 -21.03
C SER A 255 3.75 1.45 -20.43
N PHE A 256 3.52 2.54 -21.17
CA PHE A 256 2.62 3.61 -20.73
C PHE A 256 1.20 3.13 -20.39
N GLU A 257 0.65 2.22 -21.20
CA GLU A 257 -0.68 1.64 -20.96
C GLU A 257 -0.69 0.77 -19.69
N GLN A 258 0.38 0.03 -19.44
CA GLN A 258 0.53 -0.84 -18.28
C GLN A 258 0.77 -0.03 -16.99
N ALA A 259 1.51 1.08 -17.07
CA ALA A 259 1.69 2.02 -15.97
C ALA A 259 0.34 2.63 -15.54
N ARG A 260 -0.47 3.06 -16.51
CA ARG A 260 -1.85 3.51 -16.26
C ARG A 260 -2.74 2.39 -15.71
N ALA A 261 -2.57 1.17 -16.20
CA ALA A 261 -3.32 0.02 -15.70
C ALA A 261 -2.98 -0.26 -14.23
N GLN A 262 -1.69 -0.31 -13.86
CA GLN A 262 -1.27 -0.53 -12.47
C GLN A 262 -1.86 0.53 -11.54
N MET A 263 -1.73 1.82 -11.87
CA MET A 263 -2.27 2.90 -11.03
C MET A 263 -3.78 2.77 -10.81
N ALA A 264 -4.55 2.49 -11.87
CA ALA A 264 -5.99 2.34 -11.79
C ALA A 264 -6.41 1.09 -10.99
N LEU A 265 -5.71 -0.02 -11.17
CA LEU A 265 -6.00 -1.29 -10.50
C LEU A 265 -5.61 -1.25 -9.01
N TRP A 266 -4.47 -0.68 -8.65
CA TRP A 266 -4.10 -0.47 -7.24
C TRP A 266 -5.09 0.48 -6.56
N THR A 267 -5.52 1.52 -7.29
CA THR A 267 -6.54 2.46 -6.80
C THR A 267 -7.89 1.78 -6.57
N VAL A 268 -8.40 0.95 -7.49
CA VAL A 268 -9.67 0.24 -7.31
C VAL A 268 -9.57 -0.82 -6.21
N LEU A 269 -8.39 -1.36 -5.94
CA LEU A 269 -8.13 -2.30 -4.85
C LEU A 269 -7.90 -1.64 -3.47
N ALA A 270 -8.00 -0.31 -3.37
CA ALA A 270 -7.67 0.43 -2.14
C ALA A 270 -6.26 0.11 -1.60
N ALA A 271 -5.32 -0.14 -2.51
CA ALA A 271 -3.95 -0.48 -2.16
C ALA A 271 -3.18 0.76 -1.64
N PRO A 272 -2.13 0.54 -0.84
CA PRO A 272 -1.05 1.50 -0.67
C PRO A 272 -0.55 2.05 -2.01
N LEU A 273 -0.21 3.33 -2.06
CA LEU A 273 0.49 3.93 -3.20
C LEU A 273 1.94 4.24 -2.82
N PHE A 274 2.72 3.19 -2.59
CA PHE A 274 4.17 3.32 -2.42
C PHE A 274 4.87 3.30 -3.77
N ILE A 275 5.39 4.45 -4.17
CA ILE A 275 6.22 4.59 -5.36
C ILE A 275 7.60 3.99 -5.08
N SER A 276 8.13 3.17 -5.99
CA SER A 276 9.53 2.78 -5.94
C SER A 276 10.18 3.09 -7.28
N THR A 277 10.62 4.35 -7.46
CA THR A 277 11.25 4.83 -8.69
C THR A 277 12.25 5.94 -8.38
N ASP A 278 13.08 6.32 -9.35
CA ASP A 278 13.99 7.45 -9.18
C ASP A 278 13.25 8.78 -9.47
N LEU A 279 12.82 9.47 -8.42
CA LEU A 279 12.09 10.74 -8.53
C LEU A 279 12.93 11.87 -9.14
N ARG A 280 14.27 11.74 -9.18
CA ARG A 280 15.16 12.76 -9.74
C ARG A 280 15.10 12.78 -11.27
N THR A 281 14.71 11.64 -11.88
CA THR A 281 14.76 11.43 -13.33
C THR A 281 13.43 10.94 -13.92
N ILE A 282 12.38 10.84 -13.11
CA ILE A 282 11.05 10.43 -13.55
C ILE A 282 10.52 11.33 -14.67
N SER A 283 9.93 10.73 -15.70
CA SER A 283 9.36 11.48 -16.82
C SER A 283 8.08 12.22 -16.40
N ALA A 284 7.81 13.36 -17.05
CA ALA A 284 6.54 14.08 -16.85
C ALA A 284 5.31 13.19 -17.11
N GLN A 285 5.39 12.29 -18.10
CA GLN A 285 4.32 11.35 -18.40
C GLN A 285 4.01 10.40 -17.24
N ASN A 286 5.02 9.89 -16.54
CA ASN A 286 4.83 9.01 -15.37
C ASN A 286 4.44 9.81 -14.13
N MET A 287 4.96 11.02 -13.98
CA MET A 287 4.54 11.96 -12.94
C MET A 287 3.03 12.27 -13.07
N ASP A 288 2.52 12.56 -14.28
CA ASP A 288 1.10 12.83 -14.53
C ASP A 288 0.18 11.64 -14.16
N ILE A 289 0.67 10.40 -14.30
CA ILE A 289 -0.08 9.20 -13.87
C ILE A 289 -0.19 9.16 -12.34
N LEU A 290 0.95 9.27 -11.66
CA LEU A 290 1.03 9.13 -10.21
C LEU A 290 0.40 10.33 -9.49
N GLN A 291 0.51 11.53 -10.05
CA GLN A 291 0.00 12.77 -9.47
C GLN A 291 -1.44 13.10 -9.89
N ASN A 292 -2.15 12.21 -10.59
CA ASN A 292 -3.51 12.47 -11.04
C ASN A 292 -4.45 12.73 -9.84
N PRO A 293 -5.00 13.95 -9.67
CA PRO A 293 -5.74 14.31 -8.45
C PRO A 293 -7.03 13.51 -8.26
N LEU A 294 -7.71 13.15 -9.35
CA LEU A 294 -8.95 12.36 -9.28
C LEU A 294 -8.65 10.90 -8.94
N MET A 295 -7.57 10.33 -9.49
CA MET A 295 -7.08 9.00 -9.12
C MET A 295 -6.76 8.94 -7.62
N ILE A 296 -5.99 9.90 -7.12
CA ILE A 296 -5.61 9.99 -5.70
C ILE A 296 -6.87 10.13 -4.83
N LYS A 297 -7.81 11.01 -5.20
CA LYS A 297 -9.09 11.16 -4.49
C LYS A 297 -9.83 9.83 -4.37
N ILE A 298 -9.86 9.02 -5.43
CA ILE A 298 -10.51 7.70 -5.43
C ILE A 298 -9.74 6.72 -4.54
N ASN A 299 -8.41 6.68 -4.62
CA ASN A 299 -7.59 5.83 -3.77
C ASN A 299 -7.86 6.14 -2.28
N GLN A 300 -7.86 7.43 -1.97
CA GLN A 300 -8.01 8.04 -0.65
C GLN A 300 -9.48 8.23 -0.20
N ASP A 301 -10.43 7.53 -0.83
CA ASP A 301 -11.84 7.60 -0.45
C ASP A 301 -12.04 7.21 1.03
N PRO A 302 -12.78 8.03 1.82
CA PRO A 302 -12.87 7.85 3.27
C PRO A 302 -13.64 6.61 3.70
N LEU A 303 -14.44 5.99 2.84
CA LEU A 303 -15.11 4.74 3.20
C LEU A 303 -14.11 3.57 3.28
N GLY A 304 -12.98 3.67 2.59
CA GLY A 304 -11.93 2.66 2.62
C GLY A 304 -12.36 1.29 2.09
N ILE A 305 -13.42 1.22 1.29
CA ILE A 305 -13.92 -0.05 0.75
C ILE A 305 -13.03 -0.47 -0.42
N GLN A 306 -12.34 -1.60 -0.28
CA GLN A 306 -11.62 -2.24 -1.39
C GLN A 306 -12.61 -2.69 -2.48
N GLY A 307 -12.29 -2.43 -3.74
CA GLY A 307 -13.08 -2.83 -4.90
C GLY A 307 -12.86 -4.29 -5.31
N ARG A 308 -13.55 -4.70 -6.38
CA ARG A 308 -13.63 -6.09 -6.85
C ARG A 308 -13.64 -6.16 -8.37
N ARG A 309 -13.20 -7.29 -8.94
CA ARG A 309 -13.56 -7.64 -10.33
C ARG A 309 -15.02 -8.10 -10.33
N ILE A 310 -15.86 -7.43 -11.12
CA ILE A 310 -17.30 -7.71 -11.23
C ILE A 310 -17.68 -8.38 -12.55
N LEU A 311 -16.84 -8.28 -13.58
CA LEU A 311 -17.08 -8.88 -14.89
C LEU A 311 -15.77 -9.38 -15.51
N LYS A 312 -15.83 -10.52 -16.19
CA LYS A 312 -14.78 -11.05 -17.06
C LYS A 312 -15.42 -11.64 -18.31
N GLU A 313 -15.12 -11.05 -19.46
CA GLU A 313 -15.71 -11.43 -20.74
C GLU A 313 -14.79 -12.34 -21.56
N LYS A 314 -15.38 -13.11 -22.49
CA LYS A 314 -14.61 -13.92 -23.46
C LYS A 314 -13.72 -13.08 -24.38
N SER A 315 -14.03 -11.79 -24.52
CA SER A 315 -13.22 -10.81 -25.25
C SER A 315 -11.92 -10.42 -24.53
N LEU A 316 -11.68 -10.97 -23.33
CA LEU A 316 -10.58 -10.62 -22.43
C LEU A 316 -10.67 -9.21 -21.84
N ILE A 317 -11.88 -8.65 -21.79
CA ILE A 317 -12.17 -7.44 -21.03
C ILE A 317 -12.63 -7.81 -19.63
N GLU A 318 -12.03 -7.18 -18.63
CA GLU A 318 -12.42 -7.27 -17.23
C GLU A 318 -12.97 -5.92 -16.77
N VAL A 319 -13.97 -5.94 -15.89
CA VAL A 319 -14.47 -4.71 -15.26
C VAL A 319 -14.32 -4.83 -13.75
N PHE A 320 -13.70 -3.82 -13.16
CA PHE A 320 -13.56 -3.66 -11.71
C PHE A 320 -14.43 -2.51 -11.23
N LEU A 321 -14.95 -2.65 -10.02
CA LEU A 321 -15.79 -1.66 -9.37
C LEU A 321 -15.33 -1.45 -7.92
N ARG A 322 -15.15 -0.18 -7.53
CA ARG A 322 -14.96 0.23 -6.13
C ARG A 322 -16.10 1.16 -5.70
N PRO A 323 -16.86 0.83 -4.65
CA PRO A 323 -17.80 1.76 -4.02
C PRO A 323 -17.05 2.91 -3.36
N LEU A 324 -17.58 4.13 -3.49
CA LEU A 324 -17.00 5.37 -2.96
C LEU A 324 -18.05 6.16 -2.17
N ASP A 325 -17.60 7.16 -1.44
CA ASP A 325 -18.46 8.08 -0.69
C ASP A 325 -19.48 8.80 -1.60
N ASN A 326 -20.60 9.24 -1.01
CA ASN A 326 -21.70 9.91 -1.70
C ASN A 326 -22.36 9.09 -2.84
N ASN A 327 -22.42 7.76 -2.69
CA ASN A 327 -22.96 6.83 -3.69
C ASN A 327 -22.26 6.93 -5.06
N ALA A 328 -20.99 7.33 -5.08
CA ALA A 328 -20.15 7.29 -6.27
C ALA A 328 -19.46 5.92 -6.39
N TYR A 329 -18.89 5.67 -7.56
CA TYR A 329 -18.18 4.44 -7.89
C TYR A 329 -16.97 4.74 -8.76
N ALA A 330 -15.89 3.98 -8.60
CA ALA A 330 -14.86 3.87 -9.62
C ALA A 330 -15.12 2.62 -10.47
N LEU A 331 -15.12 2.77 -11.80
CA LEU A 331 -15.14 1.67 -12.75
C LEU A 331 -13.82 1.62 -13.50
N VAL A 332 -13.17 0.46 -13.54
CA VAL A 332 -11.98 0.24 -14.37
C VAL A 332 -12.33 -0.81 -15.42
N PHE A 333 -12.28 -0.42 -16.69
CA PHE A 333 -12.40 -1.31 -17.84
C PHE A 333 -11.00 -1.70 -18.28
N PHE A 334 -10.61 -2.94 -18.03
CA PHE A 334 -9.26 -3.43 -18.22
C PHE A 334 -9.20 -4.43 -19.38
N SER A 335 -8.24 -4.24 -20.29
CA SER A 335 -8.02 -5.15 -21.42
C SER A 335 -6.84 -6.07 -21.15
N ARG A 336 -7.11 -7.37 -21.04
CA ARG A 336 -6.07 -8.42 -21.07
C ARG A 336 -5.64 -8.81 -22.48
N ARG A 337 -6.16 -8.12 -23.50
CA ARG A 337 -5.80 -8.37 -24.89
C ARG A 337 -4.38 -7.90 -25.18
N THR A 338 -3.77 -8.49 -26.21
CA THR A 338 -2.41 -8.19 -26.68
C THR A 338 -2.36 -7.87 -28.16
N ASP A 339 -3.51 -7.57 -28.78
CA ASP A 339 -3.63 -7.28 -30.20
C ASP A 339 -3.74 -5.78 -30.50
N MET A 340 -4.93 -5.18 -30.40
CA MET A 340 -5.21 -3.79 -30.78
C MET A 340 -6.33 -3.19 -29.92
N PRO A 341 -6.61 -1.87 -30.02
CA PRO A 341 -7.67 -1.24 -29.25
C PRO A 341 -9.02 -1.91 -29.47
N TYR A 342 -9.73 -2.20 -28.38
CA TYR A 342 -10.99 -2.91 -28.39
C TYR A 342 -12.15 -1.98 -28.02
N ARG A 343 -13.22 -2.00 -28.82
CA ARG A 343 -14.47 -1.31 -28.54
C ARG A 343 -15.35 -2.20 -27.67
N PHE A 344 -15.36 -1.92 -26.37
CA PHE A 344 -16.21 -2.64 -25.43
C PHE A 344 -17.56 -1.92 -25.32
N HIS A 345 -18.63 -2.63 -25.70
CA HIS A 345 -20.00 -2.15 -25.62
C HIS A 345 -20.66 -2.70 -24.34
N CYS A 346 -21.19 -1.82 -23.50
CA CYS A 346 -21.79 -2.21 -22.23
C CYS A 346 -22.90 -1.23 -21.80
N SER A 347 -23.62 -1.56 -20.74
CA SER A 347 -24.54 -0.66 -20.03
C SER A 347 -24.35 -0.82 -18.51
N LEU A 348 -24.79 0.17 -17.73
CA LEU A 348 -24.68 0.07 -16.26
C LEU A 348 -25.52 -1.11 -15.72
N SER A 349 -26.64 -1.46 -16.37
CA SER A 349 -27.43 -2.64 -16.00
C SER A 349 -26.66 -3.96 -16.14
N GLN A 350 -25.82 -4.10 -17.17
CA GLN A 350 -24.95 -5.26 -17.34
C GLN A 350 -23.84 -5.32 -16.28
N LEU A 351 -23.54 -4.20 -15.63
CA LEU A 351 -22.62 -4.10 -14.49
C LEU A 351 -23.34 -4.15 -13.13
N ASN A 352 -24.56 -4.69 -13.11
CA ASN A 352 -25.41 -4.86 -11.93
C ASN A 352 -25.88 -3.57 -11.23
N PHE A 353 -25.87 -2.43 -11.93
CA PHE A 353 -26.60 -1.25 -11.45
C PHE A 353 -28.09 -1.44 -11.71
N THR A 354 -28.91 -1.32 -10.67
CA THR A 354 -30.37 -1.59 -10.72
C THR A 354 -31.22 -0.36 -10.44
N SER A 355 -30.61 0.76 -10.06
CA SER A 355 -31.31 1.98 -9.71
C SER A 355 -31.77 2.74 -10.96
N SER A 356 -32.90 3.44 -10.89
CA SER A 356 -33.34 4.37 -11.95
C SER A 356 -32.58 5.71 -11.94
N ILE A 357 -31.44 5.75 -11.26
CA ILE A 357 -30.61 6.95 -11.06
C ILE A 357 -29.98 7.33 -12.40
N LEU A 358 -29.93 8.64 -12.64
CA LEU A 358 -29.15 9.21 -13.73
C LEU A 358 -27.72 9.44 -13.23
N TYR A 359 -26.74 8.90 -13.94
CA TYR A 359 -25.33 9.04 -13.62
C TYR A 359 -24.61 9.92 -14.63
N GLU A 360 -23.51 10.50 -14.17
CA GLU A 360 -22.45 11.09 -14.98
C GLU A 360 -21.14 10.39 -14.64
N ALA A 361 -20.28 10.23 -15.64
CA ALA A 361 -18.94 9.69 -15.46
C ALA A 361 -17.90 10.71 -15.89
N GLN A 362 -16.82 10.83 -15.12
CA GLN A 362 -15.60 11.51 -15.56
C GLN A 362 -14.54 10.46 -15.84
N ASP A 363 -13.98 10.47 -17.05
CA ASP A 363 -12.80 9.67 -17.39
C ASP A 363 -11.58 10.23 -16.64
N VAL A 364 -10.97 9.38 -15.82
CA VAL A 364 -9.93 9.78 -14.86
C VAL A 364 -8.65 10.24 -15.56
N TYR A 365 -8.31 9.67 -16.72
CA TYR A 365 -7.08 10.01 -17.43
C TYR A 365 -7.25 11.16 -18.44
N THR A 366 -8.41 11.26 -19.08
CA THR A 366 -8.64 12.28 -20.12
C THR A 366 -9.39 13.50 -19.60
N GLY A 367 -10.05 13.40 -18.44
CA GLY A 367 -10.93 14.43 -17.90
C GLY A 367 -12.26 14.57 -18.66
N GLY A 368 -12.49 13.77 -19.70
CA GLY A 368 -13.72 13.78 -20.48
C GLY A 368 -14.93 13.39 -19.64
N VAL A 369 -16.05 14.09 -19.84
CA VAL A 369 -17.30 13.84 -19.11
C VAL A 369 -18.31 13.12 -20.01
N ILE A 370 -18.92 12.07 -19.47
CA ILE A 370 -19.99 11.29 -20.10
C ILE A 370 -21.26 11.49 -19.26
N SER A 371 -22.16 12.35 -19.75
CA SER A 371 -23.42 12.65 -19.09
C SER A 371 -24.55 11.74 -19.57
N GLY A 372 -25.62 11.65 -18.77
CA GLY A 372 -26.88 11.04 -19.21
C GLY A 372 -26.91 9.51 -19.15
N LEU A 373 -26.06 8.89 -18.32
CA LEU A 373 -25.99 7.45 -18.18
C LEU A 373 -27.14 6.94 -17.31
N ARG A 374 -28.13 6.29 -17.92
CA ARG A 374 -29.12 5.45 -17.22
C ARG A 374 -28.66 4.00 -17.26
N THR A 375 -29.33 3.15 -16.48
CA THR A 375 -29.06 1.70 -16.44
C THR A 375 -29.08 1.02 -17.82
N GLU A 376 -30.00 1.43 -18.67
CA GLU A 376 -30.26 0.92 -20.01
C GLU A 376 -29.45 1.62 -21.11
N THR A 377 -28.75 2.73 -20.79
CA THR A 377 -27.94 3.45 -21.76
C THR A 377 -26.76 2.60 -22.18
N ILE A 378 -26.70 2.25 -23.47
CA ILE A 378 -25.54 1.56 -24.05
C ILE A 378 -24.44 2.59 -24.29
N PHE A 379 -23.25 2.34 -23.78
CA PHE A 379 -22.05 3.11 -24.01
C PHE A 379 -20.95 2.25 -24.63
N THR A 380 -19.93 2.91 -25.18
CA THR A 380 -18.75 2.26 -25.72
C THR A 380 -17.50 2.89 -25.13
N VAL A 381 -16.59 2.06 -24.63
CA VAL A 381 -15.24 2.46 -24.22
C VAL A 381 -14.22 1.82 -25.16
N ILE A 382 -13.20 2.58 -25.56
CA ILE A 382 -12.10 2.08 -26.39
C ILE A 382 -10.92 1.81 -25.46
N ILE A 383 -10.53 0.55 -25.34
CA ILE A 383 -9.50 0.12 -24.38
C ILE A 383 -8.30 -0.41 -25.16
N ASN A 384 -7.12 0.19 -24.94
CA ASN A 384 -5.88 -0.28 -25.55
C ASN A 384 -5.45 -1.64 -24.97
N PRO A 385 -4.67 -2.47 -25.72
CA PRO A 385 -4.12 -3.72 -25.21
C PRO A 385 -3.30 -3.48 -23.94
N THR A 386 -3.48 -4.32 -22.92
CA THR A 386 -2.84 -4.20 -21.60
C THR A 386 -3.13 -2.87 -20.85
N GLY A 387 -4.05 -2.06 -21.37
CA GLY A 387 -4.41 -0.76 -20.84
C GLY A 387 -5.78 -0.74 -20.18
N VAL A 388 -6.17 0.45 -19.72
CA VAL A 388 -7.43 0.69 -19.01
C VAL A 388 -8.15 1.93 -19.51
N VAL A 389 -9.47 1.92 -19.37
CA VAL A 389 -10.29 3.13 -19.24
C VAL A 389 -10.81 3.15 -17.81
N MET A 390 -10.71 4.28 -17.12
CA MET A 390 -11.18 4.41 -15.74
C MET A 390 -12.17 5.56 -15.62
N TRP A 391 -13.32 5.28 -15.02
CA TRP A 391 -14.38 6.26 -14.79
C TRP A 391 -14.59 6.48 -13.29
N TYR A 392 -14.71 7.75 -12.90
CA TYR A 392 -15.39 8.15 -11.68
C TYR A 392 -16.87 8.38 -12.01
N LEU A 393 -17.72 7.44 -11.62
CA LEU A 393 -19.17 7.44 -11.87
C LEU A 393 -19.91 7.96 -10.64
N TYR A 394 -20.77 8.96 -10.81
CA TYR A 394 -21.50 9.57 -9.70
C TYR A 394 -22.94 9.93 -10.10
N PRO A 395 -23.88 9.90 -9.15
CA PRO A 395 -25.26 10.28 -9.42
C PRO A 395 -25.34 11.77 -9.78
N VAL A 396 -26.03 12.09 -10.87
CA VAL A 396 -26.40 13.47 -11.18
C VAL A 396 -27.39 13.91 -10.12
N ARG A 397 -27.03 14.94 -9.34
CA ARG A 397 -27.96 15.53 -8.37
C ARG A 397 -29.18 16.04 -9.13
N GLN A 398 -30.37 15.55 -8.78
CA GLN A 398 -31.60 16.19 -9.22
C GLN A 398 -31.61 17.60 -8.62
N LEU A 399 -31.76 18.62 -9.47
CA LEU A 399 -32.03 19.99 -9.02
C LEU A 399 -33.28 19.96 -8.13
N GLY A 400 -33.12 20.02 -6.80
CA GLY A 400 -34.23 20.08 -5.85
C GLY A 400 -34.11 19.23 -4.57
N THR A 401 -33.13 18.33 -4.43
CA THR A 401 -32.93 17.60 -3.15
C THR A 401 -32.05 18.42 -2.18
N PRO A 402 -32.51 18.71 -0.95
CA PRO A 402 -31.72 19.46 0.04
C PRO A 402 -30.43 18.71 0.40
N GLN A 403 -29.35 19.43 0.68
CA GLN A 403 -28.19 18.89 1.39
C GLN A 403 -28.68 18.38 2.75
N GLN A 404 -28.58 17.08 2.99
CA GLN A 404 -28.67 16.48 4.32
C GLN A 404 -27.29 15.96 4.71
#